data_AF-A0A1Q7QHS1-F1
#
_entry.id   AF-A0A1Q7QHS1-F1
#
_cell.length_a   1.000
_cell.length_b   1.000
_cell.length_c   1.000
_cell.angle_alpha   90.00
_cell.angle_beta   90.00
_cell.angle_gamma   90.00
#
_symmetry.space_group_name_H-M   'P 1'
#
loop_
_entity.id
_entity.type
_entity.pdbx_description
1 polymer ?
#
loop_
_entity_poly.entity_id
_entity_poly.type
_entity_poly.pdbx_seq_one_letter_code
_entity_poly.pdbx_strand_id
1 'polypeptide(L)'
;MPTPRFDIERIGYETRRAIERPLQLDRATLRGARAVGIVCAALFFLPVILSLAFPSAFFYPPYHRVYERMLGALLLAFGLGLLLALRDPSRNAGVFAVVGLATGFLSAANVYALLVDHADPLHWVVQVPLLAGITAVLVVTYMRLRRPHPIVVRIVVAAVVLLPFALLLYDVAYGAFVH
;
A
#
# COMPACT_ATOMS: atom_id res chain seq x y z
N MET A 1 46.47 -20.45 39.66
CA MET A 1 45.08 -20.01 39.42
C MET A 1 44.97 -19.54 37.98
N PRO A 2 44.25 -20.24 37.09
CA PRO A 2 44.12 -19.82 35.69
C PRO A 2 43.07 -18.70 35.57
N THR A 3 43.39 -17.67 34.80
CA THR A 3 42.61 -16.43 34.62
C THR A 3 41.37 -16.62 33.73
N PRO A 4 40.27 -15.87 33.99
CA PRO A 4 38.97 -15.98 33.31
C PRO A 4 38.96 -15.23 31.95
N ARG A 5 39.83 -15.62 31.01
CA ARG A 5 39.88 -14.99 29.67
C ARG A 5 38.86 -15.57 28.69
N PHE A 6 38.40 -16.80 28.91
CA PHE A 6 37.52 -17.52 27.98
C PHE A 6 36.08 -17.01 27.96
N ASP A 7 35.59 -16.38 29.04
CA ASP A 7 34.19 -15.92 29.08
C ASP A 7 33.95 -14.62 28.31
N ILE A 8 34.93 -13.71 28.26
CA ILE A 8 34.72 -12.39 27.62
C ILE A 8 34.60 -12.51 26.09
N GLU A 9 35.40 -13.36 25.45
CA GLU A 9 35.28 -13.61 24.01
C GLU A 9 33.97 -14.33 23.67
N ARG A 10 33.55 -15.28 24.51
CA ARG A 10 32.30 -16.01 24.30
C ARG A 10 31.09 -15.11 24.47
N ILE A 11 31.09 -14.26 25.49
CA ILE A 11 30.06 -13.25 25.73
C ILE A 11 30.07 -12.24 24.57
N GLY A 12 31.23 -11.73 24.16
CA GLY A 12 31.33 -10.80 23.01
C GLY A 12 30.81 -11.40 21.71
N TYR A 13 31.07 -12.68 21.46
CA TYR A 13 30.59 -13.40 20.28
C TYR A 13 29.07 -13.65 20.35
N GLU A 14 28.54 -14.14 21.47
CA GLU A 14 27.10 -14.31 21.70
C GLU A 14 26.35 -12.98 21.58
N THR A 15 26.91 -11.91 22.13
CA THR A 15 26.31 -10.56 22.05
C THR A 15 26.35 -10.03 20.63
N ARG A 16 27.46 -10.19 19.88
CA ARG A 16 27.50 -9.85 18.44
C ARG A 16 26.49 -10.66 17.64
N ARG A 17 26.39 -11.97 17.89
CA ARG A 17 25.43 -12.85 17.23
C ARG A 17 23.99 -12.48 17.57
N ALA A 18 23.72 -12.06 18.81
CA ALA A 18 22.42 -11.58 19.26
C ALA A 18 22.09 -10.17 18.74
N ILE A 19 23.08 -9.34 18.42
CA ILE A 19 22.92 -8.04 17.75
C ILE A 19 22.81 -8.19 16.23
N GLU A 20 23.44 -9.21 15.63
CA GLU A 20 23.33 -9.52 14.20
C GLU A 20 22.02 -10.26 13.85
N ARG A 21 21.49 -11.08 14.77
CA ARG A 21 20.20 -11.79 14.61
C ARG A 21 18.97 -10.89 14.38
N PRO A 22 18.80 -9.70 14.99
CA PRO A 22 17.68 -8.83 14.70
C PRO A 22 17.73 -8.17 13.31
N LEU A 23 18.86 -8.27 12.58
CA LEU A 23 19.02 -7.64 11.27
C LEU A 23 19.03 -8.59 10.07
N GLN A 24 19.03 -9.90 10.28
CA GLN A 24 18.85 -10.87 9.20
C GLN A 24 17.36 -11.12 9.00
N LEU A 25 16.74 -10.25 8.19
CA LEU A 25 15.37 -10.47 7.72
C LEU A 25 15.29 -11.86 7.07
N ASP A 26 14.42 -12.71 7.59
CA ASP A 26 14.37 -14.12 7.18
C ASP A 26 14.16 -14.24 5.66
N ARG A 27 14.89 -15.16 5.01
CA ARG A 27 14.83 -15.34 3.54
C ARG A 27 13.42 -15.65 3.08
N ALA A 28 12.63 -16.32 3.92
CA ALA A 28 11.21 -16.57 3.70
C ALA A 28 10.40 -15.26 3.63
N THR A 29 10.67 -14.30 4.50
CA THR A 29 10.00 -12.98 4.51
C THR A 29 10.35 -12.18 3.26
N LEU A 30 11.61 -12.20 2.81
CA LEU A 30 12.02 -11.53 1.58
C LEU A 30 11.39 -12.16 0.32
N ARG A 31 11.31 -13.49 0.26
CA ARG A 31 10.59 -14.19 -0.83
C ARG A 31 9.11 -13.87 -0.82
N GLY A 32 8.49 -13.86 0.36
CA GLY A 32 7.08 -13.47 0.55
C GLY A 32 6.81 -12.05 0.07
N ALA A 33 7.65 -11.08 0.47
CA ALA A 33 7.52 -9.69 0.02
C ALA A 33 7.67 -9.55 -1.50
N ARG A 34 8.55 -10.34 -2.13
CA ARG A 34 8.66 -10.37 -3.59
C ARG A 34 7.42 -10.93 -4.27
N ALA A 35 6.92 -12.07 -3.79
CA ALA A 35 5.70 -12.67 -4.33
C ALA A 35 4.52 -11.71 -4.21
N VAL A 36 4.36 -11.08 -3.03
CA VAL A 36 3.34 -10.04 -2.81
C VAL A 36 3.51 -8.88 -3.79
N GLY A 37 4.71 -8.32 -3.94
CA GLY A 37 4.93 -7.20 -4.85
C GLY A 37 4.63 -7.55 -6.31
N ILE A 38 4.93 -8.77 -6.76
CA ILE A 38 4.58 -9.26 -8.10
C ILE A 38 3.05 -9.35 -8.26
N VAL A 39 2.37 -9.99 -7.31
CA VAL A 39 0.91 -10.16 -7.35
C VAL A 39 0.21 -8.80 -7.33
N CYS A 40 0.59 -7.89 -6.42
CA CYS A 40 0.03 -6.55 -6.36
C CYS A 40 0.31 -5.75 -7.64
N ALA A 41 1.52 -5.84 -8.21
CA ALA A 41 1.82 -5.20 -9.48
C ALA A 41 0.93 -5.72 -10.61
N ALA A 42 0.76 -7.04 -10.73
CA ALA A 42 -0.14 -7.65 -11.70
C ALA A 42 -1.59 -7.17 -11.51
N LEU A 43 -2.06 -7.10 -10.26
CA LEU A 43 -3.38 -6.60 -9.91
C LEU A 43 -3.58 -5.10 -10.20
N PHE A 44 -2.51 -4.30 -10.32
CA PHE A 44 -2.60 -2.92 -10.81
C PHE A 44 -2.62 -2.82 -12.33
N PHE A 45 -1.88 -3.69 -13.03
CA PHE A 45 -1.94 -3.73 -14.49
C PHE A 45 -3.28 -4.27 -14.99
N LEU A 46 -3.88 -5.22 -14.27
CA LEU A 46 -5.08 -5.93 -14.71
C LEU A 46 -6.28 -4.99 -14.98
N PRO A 47 -6.67 -4.05 -14.10
CA PRO A 47 -7.72 -3.07 -14.39
C PRO A 47 -7.44 -2.21 -15.63
N VAL A 48 -6.18 -1.81 -15.85
CA VAL A 48 -5.78 -0.98 -16.99
C VAL A 48 -5.89 -1.74 -18.31
N ILE A 49 -5.64 -3.05 -18.29
CA ILE A 49 -5.78 -3.90 -19.48
C ILE A 49 -7.27 -4.23 -19.69
N LEU A 50 -7.98 -4.64 -18.64
CA LEU A 50 -9.38 -5.05 -18.72
C LEU A 50 -10.33 -3.89 -19.01
N SER A 51 -9.96 -2.65 -18.70
CA SER A 51 -10.76 -1.47 -19.04
C SER A 51 -10.92 -1.28 -20.56
N LEU A 52 -10.05 -1.87 -21.39
CA LEU A 52 -10.21 -1.87 -22.84
C LEU A 52 -11.47 -2.65 -23.27
N ALA A 53 -11.87 -3.66 -22.51
CA ALA A 53 -13.05 -4.48 -22.77
C ALA A 53 -14.25 -4.09 -21.91
N PHE A 54 -14.01 -3.67 -20.66
CA PHE A 54 -15.05 -3.37 -19.66
C PHE A 54 -14.75 -2.05 -18.92
N PRO A 55 -14.84 -0.89 -19.60
CA PRO A 55 -14.47 0.39 -19.00
C PRO A 55 -15.34 0.78 -17.79
N SER A 56 -16.64 0.47 -17.81
CA SER A 56 -17.56 0.76 -16.69
C SER A 56 -17.22 0.00 -15.41
N ALA A 57 -16.57 -1.16 -15.52
CA ALA A 57 -16.21 -1.95 -14.35
C ALA A 57 -15.04 -1.34 -13.57
N PHE A 58 -14.19 -0.58 -14.24
CA PHE A 58 -12.91 -0.11 -13.73
C PHE A 58 -12.74 1.41 -13.73
N PHE A 59 -13.64 2.17 -14.34
CA PHE A 59 -13.62 3.63 -14.33
C PHE A 59 -15.05 4.21 -14.23
N TYR A 60 -15.18 5.34 -13.53
CA TYR A 60 -16.47 6.00 -13.32
C TYR A 60 -17.00 6.66 -14.60
N PRO A 61 -18.24 6.37 -15.03
CA PRO A 61 -18.96 7.18 -16.01
C PRO A 61 -19.53 8.47 -15.35
N PRO A 62 -19.73 9.58 -16.10
CA PRO A 62 -19.39 9.78 -17.50
C PRO A 62 -17.89 9.97 -17.69
N TYR A 63 -17.31 9.19 -18.60
CA TYR A 63 -15.86 9.07 -18.83
C TYR A 63 -15.25 10.38 -19.34
N HIS A 64 -14.93 11.29 -18.43
CA HIS A 64 -13.96 12.33 -18.73
C HIS A 64 -12.60 11.66 -18.95
N ARG A 65 -12.24 11.50 -20.23
CA ARG A 65 -11.02 10.78 -20.69
C ARG A 65 -9.74 11.21 -19.97
N VAL A 66 -9.70 12.43 -19.44
CA VAL A 66 -8.58 12.93 -18.62
C VAL A 66 -8.46 12.15 -17.32
N TYR A 67 -9.56 11.95 -16.58
CA TYR A 67 -9.54 11.20 -15.32
C TYR A 67 -9.27 9.71 -15.54
N GLU A 68 -9.80 9.12 -16.60
CA GLU A 68 -9.52 7.73 -16.98
C GLU A 68 -8.02 7.52 -17.24
N ARG A 69 -7.41 8.40 -18.04
CA ARG A 69 -5.96 8.36 -18.31
C ARG A 69 -5.13 8.60 -17.05
N MET A 70 -5.58 9.49 -16.17
CA MET A 70 -4.91 9.80 -14.91
C MET A 70 -4.92 8.59 -13.97
N LEU A 71 -6.08 7.95 -13.79
CA LEU A 71 -6.21 6.73 -12.99
C LEU A 71 -5.42 5.57 -13.60
N GLY A 72 -5.51 5.37 -14.91
CA GLY A 72 -4.71 4.37 -15.62
C GLY A 72 -3.22 4.58 -15.41
N ALA A 73 -2.73 5.81 -15.59
CA ALA A 73 -1.33 6.17 -15.36
C ALA A 73 -0.89 5.95 -13.90
N LEU A 74 -1.74 6.29 -12.93
CA LEU A 74 -1.48 6.05 -11.50
C LEU A 74 -1.33 4.55 -11.20
N LEU A 75 -2.25 3.71 -11.68
CA LEU A 75 -2.19 2.26 -11.47
C LEU A 75 -0.95 1.65 -12.14
N LEU A 76 -0.63 2.06 -13.38
CA LEU A 76 0.60 1.65 -14.04
C LEU A 76 1.85 2.06 -13.26
N ALA A 77 1.88 3.29 -12.75
CA ALA A 77 3.00 3.80 -11.96
C ALA A 77 3.17 3.01 -10.64
N PHE A 78 2.08 2.64 -9.97
CA PHE A 78 2.13 1.78 -8.79
C PHE A 78 2.66 0.38 -9.12
N GLY A 79 2.18 -0.22 -10.20
CA GLY A 79 2.67 -1.52 -10.68
C GLY A 79 4.17 -1.50 -10.98
N LEU A 80 4.63 -0.52 -11.76
CA LEU A 80 6.05 -0.35 -12.10
C LEU A 80 6.90 -0.03 -10.86
N GLY A 81 6.43 0.85 -9.98
CA GLY A 81 7.12 1.20 -8.73
C GLY A 81 7.34 -0.03 -7.84
N LEU A 82 6.33 -0.89 -7.71
CA LEU A 82 6.45 -2.15 -6.98
C LEU A 82 7.46 -3.10 -7.64
N LEU A 83 7.40 -3.28 -8.96
CA LEU A 83 8.35 -4.14 -9.70
C LEU A 83 9.80 -3.66 -9.52
N LEU A 84 10.04 -2.36 -9.53
CA LEU A 84 11.37 -1.79 -9.26
C LEU A 84 11.81 -2.02 -7.82
N ALA A 85 10.89 -1.94 -6.86
CA ALA A 85 11.18 -2.20 -5.45
C ALA A 85 11.61 -3.64 -5.18
N LEU A 86 11.22 -4.61 -6.03
CA LEU A 86 11.52 -6.04 -5.87
C LEU A 86 13.01 -6.38 -5.90
N ARG A 87 13.83 -5.55 -6.54
CA ARG A 87 15.30 -5.75 -6.62
C ARG A 87 15.88 -5.93 -5.23
N ASP A 88 15.51 -5.03 -4.33
CA ASP A 88 15.84 -5.10 -2.90
C ASP A 88 14.64 -4.64 -2.05
N PRO A 89 13.75 -5.58 -1.66
CA PRO A 89 12.52 -5.25 -0.94
C PRO A 89 12.79 -4.63 0.43
N SER A 90 13.91 -4.95 1.05
CA SER A 90 14.26 -4.47 2.38
C SER A 90 14.64 -2.99 2.36
N ARG A 91 15.49 -2.61 1.39
CA ARG A 91 15.91 -1.23 1.17
C ARG A 91 14.75 -0.38 0.68
N ASN A 92 13.92 -0.94 -0.20
CA ASN A 92 12.78 -0.26 -0.82
C ASN A 92 11.45 -0.45 -0.06
N ALA A 93 11.49 -0.88 1.20
CA ALA A 93 10.27 -1.13 1.98
C ALA A 93 9.32 0.08 2.03
N GLY A 94 9.86 1.31 1.96
CA GLY A 94 9.06 2.52 1.89
C GLY A 94 8.12 2.59 0.69
N VAL A 95 8.48 1.98 -0.45
CA VAL A 95 7.62 1.94 -1.64
C VAL A 95 6.33 1.18 -1.36
N PHE A 96 6.40 0.06 -0.62
CA PHE A 96 5.21 -0.71 -0.21
C PHE A 96 4.29 0.12 0.68
N ALA A 97 4.86 0.93 1.58
CA ALA A 97 4.09 1.82 2.45
C ALA A 97 3.41 2.94 1.66
N VAL A 98 4.13 3.61 0.75
CA VAL A 98 3.60 4.72 -0.06
C VAL A 98 2.51 4.22 -1.01
N VAL A 99 2.77 3.12 -1.73
CA VAL A 99 1.77 2.54 -2.63
C VAL A 99 0.56 2.06 -1.85
N GLY A 100 0.75 1.37 -0.72
CA GLY A 100 -0.35 0.93 0.15
C GLY A 100 -1.18 2.08 0.69
N LEU A 101 -0.54 3.19 1.08
CA LEU A 101 -1.23 4.41 1.49
C LEU A 101 -2.05 5.01 0.36
N ALA A 102 -1.44 5.19 -0.82
CA ALA A 102 -2.10 5.78 -1.97
C ALA A 102 -3.31 4.94 -2.42
N THR A 103 -3.20 3.61 -2.40
CA THR A 103 -4.34 2.73 -2.69
C THR A 103 -5.40 2.74 -1.60
N GLY A 104 -5.01 2.90 -0.34
CA GLY A 104 -5.94 3.07 0.77
C GLY A 104 -6.79 4.32 0.59
N PHE A 105 -6.15 5.45 0.26
CA PHE A 105 -6.84 6.69 -0.05
C PHE A 105 -7.74 6.56 -1.27
N LEU A 106 -7.26 5.91 -2.35
CA LEU A 106 -8.08 5.69 -3.54
C LEU A 106 -9.32 4.83 -3.23
N SER A 107 -9.18 3.80 -2.40
CA SER A 107 -10.30 2.98 -1.93
C SER A 107 -11.29 3.79 -1.09
N ALA A 108 -10.81 4.64 -0.17
CA ALA A 108 -11.67 5.49 0.64
C ALA A 108 -12.41 6.55 -0.21
N ALA A 109 -11.76 7.12 -1.22
CA ALA A 109 -12.39 8.03 -2.18
C ALA A 109 -13.49 7.31 -2.98
N ASN A 110 -13.26 6.06 -3.39
CA ASN A 110 -14.28 5.25 -4.05
C ASN A 110 -15.49 4.98 -3.14
N VAL A 111 -15.26 4.68 -1.86
CA VAL A 111 -16.34 4.51 -0.89
C VAL A 111 -17.13 5.81 -0.73
N TYR A 112 -16.46 6.97 -0.69
CA TYR A 112 -17.14 8.26 -0.66
C TYR A 112 -18.04 8.45 -1.88
N ALA A 113 -17.50 8.26 -3.09
CA ALA A 113 -18.25 8.40 -4.35
C ALA A 113 -19.47 7.45 -4.41
N LEU A 114 -19.33 6.24 -3.88
CA LEU A 114 -20.43 5.27 -3.81
C LEU A 114 -21.53 5.67 -2.82
N LEU A 115 -21.18 6.33 -1.72
CA LEU A 115 -22.12 6.72 -0.68
C LEU A 115 -22.78 8.08 -0.92
N VAL A 116 -22.05 9.01 -1.52
CA VAL A 116 -22.46 10.41 -1.68
C VAL A 116 -22.84 10.72 -3.12
N ASP A 117 -21.99 10.36 -4.07
CA ASP A 117 -22.18 10.66 -5.50
C ASP A 117 -23.06 9.63 -6.24
N HIS A 118 -23.53 8.59 -5.53
CA HIS A 118 -24.36 7.51 -6.08
C HIS A 118 -23.73 6.84 -7.31
N ALA A 119 -22.41 6.66 -7.26
CA ALA A 119 -21.65 6.04 -8.33
C ALA A 119 -22.07 4.57 -8.60
N ASP A 120 -21.63 4.02 -9.74
CA ASP A 120 -22.04 2.67 -10.18
C ASP A 120 -21.78 1.62 -9.07
N PRO A 121 -22.82 0.90 -8.59
CA PRO A 121 -22.69 -0.10 -7.54
C PRO A 121 -21.68 -1.21 -7.85
N LEU A 122 -21.34 -1.43 -9.11
CA LEU A 122 -20.36 -2.44 -9.52
C LEU A 122 -18.98 -2.19 -8.87
N HIS A 123 -18.64 -0.93 -8.58
CA HIS A 123 -17.37 -0.59 -7.89
C HIS A 123 -17.28 -1.14 -6.46
N TRP A 124 -18.41 -1.43 -5.79
CA TRP A 124 -18.42 -2.13 -4.49
C TRP A 124 -17.86 -3.55 -4.58
N VAL A 125 -18.03 -4.21 -5.74
CA VAL A 125 -17.66 -5.61 -5.93
C VAL A 125 -16.28 -5.74 -6.56
N VAL A 126 -15.90 -4.78 -7.41
CA VAL A 126 -14.65 -4.85 -8.17
C VAL A 126 -13.56 -3.98 -7.56
N GLN A 127 -13.73 -2.65 -7.55
CA GLN A 127 -12.64 -1.75 -7.18
C GLN A 127 -12.38 -1.69 -5.68
N VAL A 128 -13.42 -1.54 -4.86
CA VAL A 128 -13.25 -1.39 -3.40
C VAL A 128 -12.55 -2.61 -2.79
N PRO A 129 -12.97 -3.86 -3.07
CA PRO A 129 -12.31 -5.04 -2.51
C PRO A 129 -10.89 -5.22 -3.05
N LEU A 130 -10.67 -4.92 -4.34
CA LEU A 130 -9.35 -4.99 -4.97
C LEU A 130 -8.36 -4.03 -4.30
N LEU A 131 -8.71 -2.74 -4.20
CA LEU A 131 -7.84 -1.73 -3.63
C LEU A 131 -7.66 -1.91 -2.12
N ALA A 132 -8.71 -2.26 -1.39
CA ALA A 132 -8.62 -2.57 0.04
C ALA A 132 -7.73 -3.80 0.30
N GLY A 133 -7.89 -4.86 -0.50
CA GLY A 133 -7.08 -6.07 -0.42
C GLY A 133 -5.60 -5.81 -0.70
N ILE A 134 -5.29 -5.08 -1.78
CA ILE A 134 -3.92 -4.69 -2.11
C ILE A 134 -3.32 -3.83 -0.98
N THR A 135 -4.07 -2.84 -0.48
CA THR A 135 -3.65 -1.99 0.63
C THR A 135 -3.29 -2.81 1.86
N ALA A 136 -4.19 -3.71 2.30
CA ALA A 136 -3.96 -4.54 3.47
C ALA A 136 -2.71 -5.40 3.31
N VAL A 137 -2.54 -6.05 2.15
CA VAL A 137 -1.40 -6.93 1.87
C VAL A 137 -0.07 -6.15 1.81
N LEU A 138 -0.05 -4.98 1.18
CA LEU A 138 1.14 -4.12 1.11
C LEU A 138 1.52 -3.59 2.49
N VAL A 139 0.54 -3.16 3.29
CA VAL A 139 0.75 -2.68 4.66
C VAL A 139 1.28 -3.80 5.55
N VAL A 140 0.70 -5.00 5.50
CA VAL A 140 1.20 -6.18 6.25
C VAL A 140 2.63 -6.52 5.82
N THR A 141 2.92 -6.45 4.53
CA THR A 141 4.27 -6.72 3.99
C THR A 141 5.27 -5.69 4.50
N TYR A 142 4.91 -4.41 4.47
CA TYR A 142 5.72 -3.33 5.05
C TYR A 142 5.96 -3.55 6.55
N MET A 143 4.91 -3.91 7.31
CA MET A 143 5.04 -4.17 8.74
C MET A 143 6.01 -5.32 9.04
N ARG A 144 5.99 -6.38 8.23
CA ARG A 144 6.93 -7.51 8.34
C ARG A 144 8.37 -7.10 8.01
N LEU A 145 8.56 -6.22 7.02
CA LEU A 145 9.88 -5.75 6.57
C LEU A 145 10.54 -4.74 7.53
N ARG A 146 9.76 -3.80 8.10
CA ARG A 146 10.32 -2.65 8.85
C ARG A 146 9.93 -2.62 10.33
N ARG A 147 8.95 -3.43 10.77
CA ARG A 147 8.36 -3.39 12.12
C ARG A 147 8.13 -1.95 12.60
N PRO A 148 7.32 -1.16 11.87
CA PRO A 148 7.09 0.24 12.19
C PRO A 148 6.44 0.38 13.56
N HIS A 149 6.67 1.52 14.21
CA HIS A 149 6.04 1.82 15.50
C HIS A 149 4.51 1.82 15.36
N PRO A 150 3.75 1.20 16.27
CA PRO A 150 2.30 1.03 16.14
C PRO A 150 1.53 2.35 15.99
N ILE A 151 2.06 3.45 16.54
CA ILE A 151 1.49 4.79 16.38
C ILE A 151 1.45 5.21 14.90
N VAL A 152 2.51 4.95 14.14
CA VAL A 152 2.57 5.33 12.72
C VAL A 152 1.49 4.61 11.94
N VAL A 153 1.29 3.31 12.21
CA VAL A 153 0.22 2.51 11.58
C VAL A 153 -1.15 3.08 11.93
N ARG A 154 -1.40 3.44 13.19
CA ARG A 154 -2.67 4.04 13.61
C ARG A 154 -2.94 5.38 12.93
N ILE A 155 -1.94 6.25 12.81
CA ILE A 155 -2.06 7.53 12.10
C ILE A 155 -2.40 7.30 10.63
N VAL A 156 -1.72 6.35 9.98
CA VAL A 156 -1.98 5.98 8.59
C VAL A 156 -3.40 5.46 8.41
N VAL A 157 -3.85 4.54 9.26
CA VAL A 157 -5.21 4.01 9.21
C VAL A 157 -6.24 5.11 9.45
N ALA A 158 -6.00 5.97 10.45
CA ALA A 158 -6.87 7.11 10.73
C ALA A 158 -6.95 8.07 9.53
N ALA A 159 -5.82 8.36 8.87
CA ALA A 159 -5.82 9.23 7.69
C ALA A 159 -6.66 8.66 6.55
N VAL A 160 -6.55 7.35 6.27
CA VAL A 160 -7.37 6.68 5.24
C VAL A 160 -8.86 6.69 5.62
N VAL A 161 -9.20 6.40 6.88
CA VAL A 161 -10.59 6.38 7.38
C VAL A 161 -11.21 7.77 7.44
N LEU A 162 -10.42 8.80 7.71
CA LEU A 162 -10.87 10.19 7.76
C LEU A 162 -11.00 10.84 6.38
N LEU A 163 -10.44 10.24 5.33
CA LEU A 163 -10.47 10.81 3.97
C LEU A 163 -11.90 11.10 3.47
N PRO A 164 -12.90 10.19 3.59
CA PRO A 164 -14.26 10.48 3.14
C PRO A 164 -14.86 11.73 3.82
N PHE A 165 -14.55 11.95 5.09
CA PHE A 165 -15.00 13.14 5.83
C PHE A 165 -14.30 14.41 5.33
N ALA A 166 -13.01 14.32 4.98
CA ALA A 166 -12.28 15.44 4.40
C ALA A 166 -12.83 15.82 3.02
N LEU A 167 -13.21 14.83 2.20
CA LEU A 167 -13.88 15.05 0.92
C LEU A 167 -15.25 15.69 1.10
N LEU A 168 -16.06 15.20 2.05
CA LEU A 168 -17.35 15.82 2.39
C LEU A 168 -17.18 17.30 2.77
N LEU A 169 -16.21 17.60 3.64
CA LEU A 169 -15.94 18.96 4.07
C LEU A 169 -15.50 19.84 2.90
N TYR A 170 -14.68 19.31 1.99
CA TYR A 170 -14.28 19.98 0.76
C TYR A 170 -15.48 20.31 -0.12
N ASP A 171 -16.38 19.36 -0.36
CA ASP A 171 -17.55 19.57 -1.22
C ASP A 171 -18.52 20.60 -0.62
N VAL A 172 -18.76 20.55 0.69
CA VAL A 172 -19.57 21.55 1.41
C VAL A 172 -18.94 22.94 1.31
N ALA A 173 -17.62 23.05 1.51
CA ALA A 173 -16.92 24.31 1.39
C ALA A 173 -16.98 24.84 -0.05
N TYR A 174 -16.69 24.00 -1.04
CA TYR A 174 -16.72 24.37 -2.45
C TYR A 174 -18.11 24.89 -2.86
N GLY A 175 -19.17 24.19 -2.46
CA GLY A 175 -20.55 24.63 -2.70
C GLY A 175 -20.91 25.95 -2.03
N ALA A 176 -20.27 26.31 -0.91
CA ALA A 176 -20.51 27.59 -0.22
C ALA A 176 -19.75 28.77 -0.84
N PHE A 177 -18.64 28.53 -1.57
CA PHE A 177 -17.77 29.59 -2.10
C PHE A 177 -17.87 29.78 -3.62
N VAL A 178 -18.31 28.77 -4.37
CA VAL A 178 -18.29 28.77 -5.84
C VAL A 178 -19.70 28.80 -6.45
N HIS A 179 -20.74 28.58 -5.64
CA HIS A 179 -22.14 28.90 -5.98
C HIS A 179 -22.61 30.15 -5.26
#